data_AF-A0AAD6M9W0-F1
#
_entry.id   AF-A0AAD6M9W0-F1
#
_cell.length_a   1.000
_cell.length_b   1.000
_cell.length_c   1.000
_cell.angle_alpha   90.00
_cell.angle_beta   90.00
_cell.angle_gamma   90.00
#
_symmetry.space_group_name_H-M   'P 1'
#
loop_
_entity.id
_entity.type
_entity.pdbx_description
1 polymer ?
#
loop_
_entity_poly.entity_id
_entity_poly.type
_entity_poly.pdbx_seq_one_letter_code
_entity_poly.pdbx_strand_id
1 'polypeptide(L)'
;MKPGGIIAHHDEAWHVCYRKHMFPRLTHETFAEKLYQTFKDHKRFSKPKLARIDFTICHYAGDVTYQTEPFLDKNKDYVVAEHQALLSESKCSFVSGLFPPLPEESAKSSKFSSIGSRYKGVMEAIRISCAGYPTRKTFDDFARCFAILAPDVLHGSCDEVSACKRLLEKANLEGYQEVPVIDNELVNKLTAENEMLKAMVSSMEKKIVETEKKYEETNKLSEVRLKQALDAESKIIELKTTMQRLEEKLSDLEAEDQVLQHQALFSSSSRKMSEHLEITSLESVDALIRCVEQNPGFSQRKTSWSLYHLQMPFPLEIV
;
A
#
# COMPACT_ATOMS: atom_id res chain seq x y z
N MET A 1 -26.28 -17.05 -29.56
CA MET A 1 -25.85 -18.38 -29.06
C MET A 1 -25.13 -19.10 -30.19
N LYS A 2 -23.94 -19.66 -29.97
CA LYS A 2 -23.27 -20.45 -31.02
C LYS A 2 -24.05 -21.76 -31.23
N PRO A 3 -24.31 -22.20 -32.47
CA PRO A 3 -24.93 -23.49 -32.70
C PRO A 3 -24.05 -24.61 -32.12
N GLY A 4 -24.68 -25.62 -31.52
CA GLY A 4 -23.99 -26.75 -30.92
C GLY A 4 -23.12 -27.49 -31.95
N GLY A 5 -21.92 -27.92 -31.55
CA GLY A 5 -21.07 -28.76 -32.39
C GLY A 5 -21.46 -30.24 -32.33
N ILE A 6 -20.80 -31.09 -33.12
CA ILE A 6 -21.04 -32.55 -33.16
C ILE A 6 -20.99 -33.18 -31.76
N ILE A 7 -20.02 -32.78 -30.92
CA ILE A 7 -19.89 -33.26 -29.53
C ILE A 7 -21.09 -32.85 -28.66
N ALA A 8 -21.63 -31.64 -28.84
CA ALA A 8 -22.80 -31.19 -28.08
C ALA A 8 -24.05 -31.98 -28.45
N HIS A 9 -24.25 -32.26 -29.74
CA HIS A 9 -25.34 -33.12 -30.20
C HIS A 9 -25.17 -34.57 -29.74
N HIS A 10 -23.93 -35.05 -29.66
CA HIS A 10 -23.61 -36.36 -29.11
C HIS A 10 -23.92 -36.46 -27.61
N ASP A 11 -23.52 -35.46 -26.81
CA ASP A 11 -23.79 -35.42 -25.38
C ASP A 11 -25.30 -35.28 -25.08
N GLU A 12 -26.02 -34.48 -25.88
CA GLU A 12 -27.48 -34.34 -25.81
C GLU A 12 -28.18 -35.68 -26.12
N ALA A 13 -27.79 -36.31 -27.23
CA ALA A 13 -28.26 -37.62 -27.66
C ALA A 13 -28.06 -38.69 -26.57
N TRP A 14 -26.85 -38.74 -26.01
CA TRP A 14 -26.46 -39.64 -24.94
C TRP A 14 -27.32 -39.43 -23.69
N HIS A 15 -27.47 -38.18 -23.26
CA HIS A 15 -28.22 -37.82 -22.05
C HIS A 15 -29.71 -38.18 -22.14
N VAL A 16 -30.35 -37.95 -23.30
CA VAL A 16 -31.75 -38.29 -23.53
C VAL A 16 -31.97 -39.81 -23.49
N CYS A 17 -31.07 -40.58 -24.09
CA CYS A 17 -31.27 -42.02 -24.29
C CYS A 17 -30.83 -42.87 -23.10
N TYR A 18 -29.69 -42.57 -22.49
CA TYR A 18 -29.08 -43.41 -21.47
C TYR A 18 -29.34 -42.93 -20.04
N ARG A 19 -29.36 -41.61 -19.79
CA ARG A 19 -29.59 -41.07 -18.44
C ARG A 19 -31.07 -40.93 -18.13
N LYS A 20 -31.84 -40.31 -19.03
CA LYS A 20 -33.28 -40.05 -18.80
C LYS A 20 -34.19 -41.25 -19.10
N HIS A 21 -33.65 -42.36 -19.64
CA HIS A 21 -34.43 -43.54 -20.04
C HIS A 21 -35.68 -43.18 -20.89
N MET A 22 -35.62 -42.09 -21.66
CA MET A 22 -36.74 -41.62 -22.46
C MET A 22 -36.78 -42.37 -23.79
N PHE A 23 -37.93 -42.97 -24.12
CA PHE A 23 -38.23 -43.49 -25.45
C PHE A 23 -38.70 -42.35 -26.38
N PRO A 24 -38.33 -42.34 -27.66
CA PRO A 24 -37.67 -43.41 -28.42
C PRO A 24 -36.14 -43.43 -28.25
N ARG A 25 -35.54 -44.63 -28.25
CA ARG A 25 -34.07 -44.81 -28.21
C ARG A 25 -33.46 -44.18 -29.46
N LEU A 26 -32.59 -43.18 -29.29
CA LEU A 26 -31.76 -42.70 -30.41
C LEU A 26 -30.78 -43.81 -30.77
N THR A 27 -30.85 -44.24 -32.03
CA THR A 27 -29.94 -45.21 -32.62
C THR A 27 -28.81 -44.49 -33.35
N HIS A 28 -27.74 -45.21 -33.71
CA HIS A 28 -26.63 -44.63 -34.46
C HIS A 28 -27.09 -44.08 -35.83
N GLU A 29 -28.11 -44.67 -36.44
CA GLU A 29 -28.73 -44.19 -37.68
C GLU A 29 -29.42 -42.84 -37.49
N THR A 30 -30.30 -42.73 -36.49
CA THR A 30 -31.02 -41.48 -36.21
C THR A 30 -30.08 -40.36 -35.77
N PHE A 31 -28.98 -40.69 -35.09
CA PHE A 31 -27.93 -39.73 -34.77
C PHE A 31 -27.19 -39.23 -36.02
N ALA A 32 -26.79 -40.15 -36.92
CA ALA A 32 -26.15 -39.79 -38.17
C ALA A 32 -27.04 -38.90 -39.05
N GLU A 33 -28.34 -39.22 -39.14
CA GLU A 33 -29.32 -38.41 -39.84
C GLU A 33 -29.45 -36.99 -39.26
N LYS A 34 -29.47 -36.87 -37.92
CA LYS A 34 -29.47 -35.56 -37.24
C LYS A 34 -28.21 -34.77 -37.58
N LEU A 35 -27.03 -35.40 -37.63
CA LEU A 35 -25.79 -34.73 -38.04
C LEU A 35 -25.87 -34.26 -39.50
N TYR A 36 -26.36 -35.09 -40.41
CA TYR A 36 -26.52 -34.72 -41.83
C TYR A 36 -27.47 -33.55 -42.02
N GLN A 37 -28.55 -33.47 -41.25
CA GLN A 37 -29.49 -32.34 -41.30
C GLN A 37 -28.87 -31.07 -40.69
N THR A 38 -28.17 -31.20 -39.57
CA THR A 38 -27.64 -30.06 -38.82
C THR A 38 -26.44 -29.42 -39.50
N PHE A 39 -25.56 -30.24 -40.10
CA PHE A 39 -24.28 -29.79 -40.67
C PHE A 39 -24.23 -29.87 -42.20
N LYS A 40 -25.39 -29.96 -42.87
CA LYS A 40 -25.50 -30.08 -44.34
C LYS A 40 -24.68 -29.04 -45.10
N ASP A 41 -24.71 -27.79 -44.64
CA ASP A 41 -24.06 -26.66 -45.32
C ASP A 41 -22.69 -26.31 -44.69
N HIS A 42 -22.21 -27.11 -43.73
CA HIS A 42 -20.97 -26.82 -43.03
C HIS A 42 -19.76 -27.27 -43.87
N LYS A 43 -18.89 -26.31 -44.22
CA LYS A 43 -17.71 -26.52 -45.09
C LYS A 43 -16.75 -27.66 -44.69
N ARG A 44 -16.80 -28.10 -43.43
CA ARG A 44 -15.93 -29.16 -42.88
C ARG A 44 -16.66 -30.45 -42.55
N PHE A 45 -17.90 -30.62 -42.99
CA PHE A 45 -18.70 -31.80 -42.73
C PHE A 45 -19.24 -32.36 -44.05
N SER A 46 -19.16 -33.67 -44.23
CA SER A 46 -19.72 -34.33 -45.40
C SER A 46 -20.28 -35.71 -45.08
N LYS A 47 -21.27 -36.13 -45.88
CA LYS A 47 -21.84 -37.48 -45.84
C LYS A 47 -20.99 -38.41 -46.74
N PRO A 48 -20.44 -39.50 -46.21
CA PRO A 48 -19.72 -40.50 -47.00
C PRO A 48 -20.63 -41.10 -48.08
N LYS A 49 -20.05 -41.41 -49.26
CA LYS A 49 -20.81 -41.97 -50.39
C LYS A 49 -21.24 -43.42 -50.18
N LEU A 50 -20.42 -44.21 -49.47
CA LEU A 50 -20.59 -45.66 -49.33
C LEU A 50 -21.16 -46.07 -47.96
N ALA A 51 -20.81 -45.33 -46.91
CA ALA A 51 -21.27 -45.63 -45.55
C ALA A 51 -22.58 -44.87 -45.27
N ARG A 52 -23.62 -45.61 -44.87
CA ARG A 52 -24.97 -45.05 -44.66
C ARG A 52 -25.11 -44.29 -43.34
N ILE A 53 -24.30 -44.66 -42.35
CA ILE A 53 -24.42 -44.21 -40.96
C ILE A 53 -23.22 -43.40 -40.47
N ASP A 54 -22.14 -43.30 -41.26
CA ASP A 54 -20.90 -42.65 -40.84
C ASP A 54 -20.85 -41.18 -41.27
N PHE A 55 -19.95 -40.39 -40.68
CA PHE A 55 -19.77 -39.00 -41.09
C PHE A 55 -18.30 -38.65 -41.32
N THR A 56 -18.04 -37.74 -42.25
CA THR A 56 -16.68 -37.29 -42.56
C THR A 56 -16.49 -35.85 -42.10
N ILE A 57 -15.37 -35.60 -41.43
CA ILE A 57 -14.93 -34.25 -41.07
C ILE A 57 -13.68 -33.89 -41.86
N CYS A 58 -13.68 -32.71 -42.48
CA CYS A 58 -12.50 -32.16 -43.17
C CYS A 58 -11.57 -31.52 -42.13
N HIS A 59 -10.57 -32.27 -41.68
CA HIS A 59 -9.53 -31.80 -40.78
C HIS A 59 -8.41 -31.09 -41.54
N TYR A 60 -7.52 -30.41 -40.81
CA TYR A 60 -6.32 -29.80 -41.39
C TYR A 60 -5.44 -30.81 -42.14
N ALA A 61 -5.34 -32.04 -41.63
CA ALA A 61 -4.53 -33.11 -42.21
C ALA A 61 -5.28 -33.99 -43.23
N GLY A 62 -6.46 -33.56 -43.68
CA GLY A 62 -7.31 -34.30 -44.63
C GLY A 62 -8.63 -34.78 -44.05
N ASP A 63 -9.38 -35.49 -44.88
CA ASP A 63 -10.72 -35.96 -44.56
C ASP A 63 -10.66 -37.24 -43.72
N VAL A 64 -11.38 -37.24 -42.59
CA VAL A 64 -11.45 -38.39 -41.68
C VAL A 64 -12.91 -38.82 -41.57
N THR A 65 -13.17 -40.08 -41.88
CA THR A 65 -14.50 -40.71 -41.73
C THR A 65 -14.59 -41.40 -40.38
N TYR A 66 -15.61 -41.04 -39.61
CA TYR A 66 -15.88 -41.55 -38.29
C TYR A 66 -17.02 -42.56 -38.33
N GLN A 67 -16.78 -43.73 -37.73
CA GLN A 67 -17.81 -44.74 -37.52
C GLN A 67 -18.76 -44.31 -36.41
N THR A 68 -20.05 -44.20 -36.72
CA THR A 68 -21.03 -43.67 -35.76
C THR A 68 -21.44 -44.67 -34.68
N GLU A 69 -21.41 -45.96 -35.00
CA GLU A 69 -21.80 -47.04 -34.08
C GLU A 69 -20.95 -47.08 -32.79
N PRO A 70 -19.61 -47.17 -32.84
CA PRO A 70 -18.78 -47.11 -31.62
C PRO A 70 -18.71 -45.70 -31.02
N PHE A 71 -19.19 -44.68 -31.73
CA PHE A 71 -19.11 -43.28 -31.28
C PHE A 71 -20.04 -43.04 -30.09
N LEU A 72 -21.28 -43.52 -30.18
CA LEU A 72 -22.25 -43.49 -29.08
C LEU A 72 -21.75 -44.36 -27.92
N ASP A 73 -21.30 -45.57 -28.20
CA ASP A 73 -20.96 -46.55 -27.15
C ASP A 73 -19.75 -46.17 -26.28
N LYS A 74 -18.82 -45.36 -26.80
CA LYS A 74 -17.59 -44.95 -26.08
C LYS A 74 -17.81 -43.86 -25.03
N ASN A 75 -19.01 -43.31 -24.89
CA ASN A 75 -19.34 -42.32 -23.84
C ASN A 75 -20.11 -42.91 -22.65
N LYS A 76 -20.02 -44.24 -22.45
CA LYS A 76 -20.62 -44.96 -21.32
C LYS A 76 -20.01 -44.66 -19.95
N ASP A 77 -18.98 -43.81 -19.88
CA ASP A 77 -18.21 -43.52 -18.67
C ASP A 77 -18.92 -42.54 -17.71
N TYR A 78 -20.19 -42.79 -17.40
CA TYR A 78 -20.90 -42.00 -16.41
C TYR A 78 -20.51 -42.45 -15.01
N VAL A 79 -20.14 -41.49 -14.18
CA VAL A 79 -19.95 -41.73 -12.74
C VAL A 79 -21.31 -41.61 -12.09
N VAL A 80 -21.80 -42.72 -11.55
CA VAL A 80 -23.00 -42.79 -10.70
C VAL A 80 -22.71 -42.00 -9.42
N ALA A 81 -23.58 -41.03 -9.08
CA ALA A 81 -23.36 -40.16 -7.92
C ALA A 81 -23.28 -40.97 -6.62
N GLU A 82 -24.07 -42.03 -6.52
CA GLU A 82 -24.10 -42.98 -5.42
C GLU A 82 -22.78 -43.75 -5.29
N HIS A 83 -22.15 -44.14 -6.41
CA HIS A 83 -20.83 -44.78 -6.39
C HIS A 83 -19.74 -43.81 -5.94
N GLN A 84 -19.82 -42.54 -6.37
CA GLN A 84 -18.88 -41.53 -5.95
C GLN A 84 -19.01 -41.21 -4.46
N ALA A 85 -20.24 -41.08 -3.94
CA ALA A 85 -20.49 -40.89 -2.51
C ALA A 85 -19.89 -42.05 -1.70
N LEU A 86 -20.17 -43.29 -2.11
CA LEU A 86 -19.62 -44.49 -1.46
C LEU A 86 -18.07 -44.51 -1.46
N LEU A 87 -17.44 -44.17 -2.58
CA LEU A 87 -15.97 -44.18 -2.71
C LEU A 87 -15.33 -43.03 -1.91
N SER A 88 -16.01 -41.89 -1.81
CA SER A 88 -15.55 -40.74 -1.01
C SER A 88 -15.58 -41.03 0.49
N GLU A 89 -16.51 -41.88 0.95
CA GLU A 89 -16.62 -42.33 2.35
C GLU A 89 -15.71 -43.53 2.67
N SER A 90 -14.86 -43.95 1.72
CA SER A 90 -13.94 -45.06 1.95
C SER A 90 -12.99 -44.78 3.11
N LYS A 91 -12.83 -45.77 4.00
CA LYS A 91 -11.87 -45.72 5.12
C LYS A 91 -10.42 -45.72 4.65
N CYS A 92 -10.15 -46.04 3.38
CA CYS A 92 -8.82 -45.95 2.78
C CYS A 92 -8.56 -44.53 2.28
N SER A 93 -7.62 -43.83 2.90
CA SER A 93 -7.26 -42.44 2.57
C SER A 93 -6.84 -42.23 1.12
N PHE A 94 -6.18 -43.22 0.51
CA PHE A 94 -5.84 -43.18 -0.91
C PHE A 94 -7.10 -43.20 -1.78
N VAL A 95 -8.06 -44.08 -1.47
CA VAL A 95 -9.30 -44.23 -2.27
C VAL A 95 -10.22 -43.02 -2.09
N SER A 96 -10.46 -42.57 -0.84
CA SER A 96 -11.27 -41.36 -0.62
C SER A 96 -10.63 -40.10 -1.19
N GLY A 97 -9.29 -40.02 -1.20
CA GLY A 97 -8.54 -38.93 -1.83
C GLY A 97 -8.66 -38.88 -3.36
N LEU A 98 -8.93 -40.01 -4.03
CA LEU A 98 -9.16 -40.05 -5.48
C LEU A 98 -10.56 -39.58 -5.89
N PHE A 99 -11.52 -39.59 -4.96
CA PHE A 99 -12.94 -39.27 -5.22
C PHE A 99 -13.46 -38.23 -4.23
N PRO A 100 -13.07 -36.95 -4.36
CA PRO A 100 -13.53 -35.90 -3.46
C PRO A 100 -15.05 -35.67 -3.58
N PRO A 101 -15.73 -35.26 -2.49
CA PRO A 101 -17.16 -34.96 -2.51
C PRO A 101 -17.44 -33.79 -3.46
N LEU A 102 -18.50 -33.90 -4.26
CA LEU A 102 -18.93 -32.83 -5.16
C LEU A 102 -19.48 -31.64 -4.35
N PRO A 103 -19.26 -30.40 -4.80
CA PRO A 103 -19.92 -29.24 -4.20
C PRO A 103 -21.44 -29.43 -4.24
N GLU A 104 -22.13 -29.23 -3.11
CA GLU A 104 -23.59 -29.20 -3.08
C GLU A 104 -24.12 -27.97 -3.84
N GLU A 105 -24.20 -28.07 -5.17
CA GLU A 105 -25.05 -27.17 -5.94
C GLU A 105 -26.45 -27.78 -6.05
N SER A 106 -27.41 -27.00 -5.55
CA SER A 106 -28.86 -27.18 -5.65
C SER A 106 -29.29 -28.08 -6.81
N ALA A 107 -30.03 -29.14 -6.48
CA ALA A 107 -30.66 -30.07 -7.38
C ALA A 107 -31.41 -29.35 -8.54
N LYS A 108 -30.73 -29.18 -9.68
CA LYS A 108 -31.24 -29.12 -11.06
C LYS A 108 -30.05 -28.78 -11.98
N SER A 109 -29.63 -29.75 -12.79
CA SER A 109 -28.51 -29.72 -13.74
C SER A 109 -27.13 -30.09 -13.16
N SER A 110 -26.95 -31.40 -12.89
CA SER A 110 -25.63 -32.04 -12.94
C SER A 110 -25.02 -31.75 -14.32
N LYS A 111 -24.13 -30.76 -14.39
CA LYS A 111 -23.32 -30.49 -15.57
C LYS A 111 -22.32 -31.63 -15.72
N PHE A 112 -22.67 -32.57 -16.61
CA PHE A 112 -21.78 -33.65 -17.02
C PHE A 112 -20.55 -33.03 -17.71
N SER A 113 -19.37 -33.18 -17.11
CA SER A 113 -18.10 -32.76 -17.73
C SER A 113 -17.38 -34.00 -18.25
N SER A 114 -17.49 -34.26 -19.54
CA SER A 114 -16.80 -35.36 -20.21
C SER A 114 -15.27 -35.16 -20.23
N ILE A 115 -14.50 -36.24 -20.32
CA ILE A 115 -13.03 -36.18 -20.50
C ILE A 115 -12.68 -35.33 -21.74
N GLY A 116 -13.46 -35.45 -22.81
CA GLY A 116 -13.33 -34.61 -24.01
C GLY A 116 -13.53 -33.11 -23.74
N SER A 117 -14.45 -32.75 -22.84
CA SER A 117 -14.64 -31.35 -22.42
C SER A 117 -13.43 -30.80 -21.66
N ARG A 118 -12.78 -31.64 -20.83
CA ARG A 118 -11.54 -31.26 -20.12
C ARG A 118 -10.36 -31.14 -21.08
N TYR A 119 -10.19 -32.09 -22.00
CA TYR A 119 -9.14 -32.04 -23.03
C TYR A 119 -9.27 -30.81 -23.94
N LYS A 120 -10.51 -30.45 -24.31
CA LYS A 120 -10.76 -29.23 -25.09
C LYS A 120 -10.32 -27.96 -24.34
N GLY A 121 -10.51 -27.90 -23.03
CA GLY A 121 -10.03 -26.79 -22.20
C GLY A 121 -8.50 -26.70 -22.18
N VAL A 122 -7.81 -27.83 -22.04
CA VAL A 122 -6.33 -27.91 -22.09
C VAL A 122 -5.81 -27.47 -23.47
N MET A 123 -6.42 -27.95 -24.55
CA MET A 123 -6.00 -27.57 -25.92
C MET A 123 -6.30 -26.11 -26.24
N GLU A 124 -7.37 -25.54 -25.69
CA GLU A 124 -7.64 -24.10 -25.77
C GLU A 124 -6.57 -23.31 -25.01
N ALA A 125 -6.21 -23.72 -23.79
CA ALA A 125 -5.16 -23.08 -23.02
C ALA A 125 -3.81 -23.11 -23.76
N ILE A 126 -3.43 -24.26 -24.32
CA ILE A 126 -2.22 -24.39 -25.14
C ILE A 126 -2.29 -23.49 -26.37
N ARG A 127 -3.42 -23.47 -27.10
CA ARG A 127 -3.60 -22.58 -28.26
C ARG A 127 -3.42 -21.10 -27.87
N ILE A 128 -4.03 -20.67 -26.77
CA ILE A 128 -3.92 -19.29 -26.28
C ILE A 128 -2.46 -18.98 -25.90
N SER A 129 -1.78 -19.89 -25.20
CA SER A 129 -0.37 -19.74 -24.84
C SER A 129 0.55 -19.68 -26.06
N CYS A 130 0.24 -20.42 -27.13
CA CYS A 130 1.01 -20.42 -28.38
C CYS A 130 0.67 -19.26 -29.33
N ALA A 131 -0.43 -18.53 -29.11
CA ALA A 131 -0.80 -17.37 -29.93
C ALA A 131 0.09 -16.13 -29.68
N GLY A 132 0.92 -16.17 -28.63
CA GLY A 132 1.94 -15.15 -28.33
C GLY A 132 3.35 -15.72 -28.45
N TYR A 133 4.16 -15.51 -27.41
CA TYR A 133 5.53 -16.03 -27.31
C TYR A 133 5.58 -17.23 -26.34
N PRO A 134 5.40 -18.47 -26.84
CA PRO A 134 5.29 -19.66 -25.98
C PRO A 134 6.61 -20.03 -25.29
N THR A 135 7.75 -19.63 -25.86
CA THR A 135 9.07 -19.87 -25.29
C THR A 135 9.61 -18.60 -24.67
N ARG A 136 10.01 -18.67 -23.40
CA ARG A 136 10.70 -17.60 -22.68
C ARG A 136 12.02 -18.15 -22.15
N LYS A 137 13.11 -17.43 -22.40
CA LYS A 137 14.45 -17.74 -21.91
C LYS A 137 15.09 -16.46 -21.41
N THR A 138 15.91 -16.56 -20.37
CA THR A 138 16.81 -15.47 -19.97
C THR A 138 17.88 -15.30 -21.05
N PHE A 139 18.52 -14.13 -21.09
CA PHE A 139 19.60 -13.87 -22.06
C PHE A 139 20.76 -14.85 -21.86
N ASP A 140 21.19 -15.08 -20.61
CA ASP A 140 22.21 -16.09 -20.29
C ASP A 140 21.82 -17.52 -20.75
N ASP A 141 20.61 -18.00 -20.44
CA ASP A 141 20.19 -19.34 -20.89
C ASP A 141 20.08 -19.43 -22.42
N PHE A 142 19.64 -18.36 -23.08
CA PHE A 142 19.59 -18.30 -24.54
C PHE A 142 20.99 -18.37 -25.14
N ALA A 143 21.90 -17.50 -24.68
CA ALA A 143 23.29 -17.48 -25.13
C ALA A 143 23.97 -18.85 -24.91
N ARG A 144 23.79 -19.46 -23.73
CA ARG A 144 24.36 -20.77 -23.41
C ARG A 144 23.82 -21.89 -24.31
N CYS A 145 22.52 -21.91 -24.57
CA CYS A 145 21.91 -22.93 -25.42
C CYS A 145 22.29 -22.78 -26.90
N PHE A 146 22.44 -21.55 -27.38
CA PHE A 146 22.59 -21.26 -28.82
C PHE A 146 23.98 -20.78 -29.22
N ALA A 147 24.94 -20.71 -28.28
CA ALA A 147 26.33 -20.36 -28.53
C ALA A 147 26.97 -21.14 -29.69
N ILE A 148 26.59 -22.42 -29.84
CA ILE A 148 27.10 -23.30 -30.88
C ILE A 148 26.72 -22.85 -32.31
N LEU A 149 25.67 -22.05 -32.47
CA LEU A 149 25.21 -21.58 -33.78
C LEU A 149 26.11 -20.47 -34.35
N ALA A 150 26.78 -19.70 -33.49
CA ALA A 150 27.72 -18.68 -33.90
C ALA A 150 28.78 -18.42 -32.81
N PRO A 151 29.78 -19.31 -32.68
CA PRO A 151 30.83 -19.17 -31.67
C PRO A 151 31.68 -17.90 -31.84
N ASP A 152 31.82 -17.43 -33.08
CA ASP A 152 32.59 -16.23 -33.43
C ASP A 152 31.94 -14.93 -32.89
N VAL A 153 30.63 -14.98 -32.66
CA VAL A 153 29.82 -13.83 -32.22
C VAL A 153 29.98 -13.58 -30.71
N LEU A 154 30.43 -14.59 -29.96
CA LEU A 154 30.65 -14.52 -28.52
C LEU A 154 32.08 -14.09 -28.15
N HIS A 155 32.91 -13.71 -29.11
CA HIS A 155 34.27 -13.22 -28.86
C HIS A 155 34.27 -11.74 -28.42
N GLY A 156 34.76 -11.46 -27.21
CA GLY A 156 34.91 -10.12 -26.63
C GLY A 156 34.04 -9.89 -25.38
N SER A 157 34.25 -8.77 -24.67
CA SER A 157 33.38 -8.35 -23.56
C SER A 157 32.10 -7.74 -24.12
N CYS A 158 31.13 -8.59 -24.49
CA CYS A 158 29.81 -8.17 -24.93
C CYS A 158 28.81 -8.38 -23.78
N ASP A 159 27.88 -7.46 -23.57
CA ASP A 159 26.76 -7.71 -22.65
C ASP A 159 25.85 -8.84 -23.18
N GLU A 160 25.17 -9.55 -22.27
CA GLU A 160 24.36 -10.73 -22.61
C GLU A 160 23.26 -10.43 -23.64
N VAL A 161 22.68 -9.22 -23.59
CA VAL A 161 21.62 -8.78 -24.50
C VAL A 161 22.17 -8.64 -25.92
N SER A 162 23.30 -7.93 -26.06
CA SER A 162 24.00 -7.74 -27.31
C SER A 162 24.50 -9.06 -27.90
N ALA A 163 24.97 -10.00 -27.07
CA ALA A 163 25.34 -11.34 -27.49
C ALA A 163 24.15 -12.12 -28.08
N CYS A 164 22.99 -12.08 -27.42
CA CYS A 164 21.77 -12.73 -27.90
C CYS A 164 21.26 -12.11 -29.22
N LYS A 165 21.29 -10.78 -29.35
CA LYS A 165 20.88 -10.08 -30.58
C LYS A 165 21.71 -10.53 -31.78
N ARG A 166 23.03 -10.55 -31.63
CA ARG A 166 23.92 -10.97 -32.71
C ARG A 166 23.75 -12.46 -33.07
N LEU A 167 23.46 -13.32 -32.09
CA LEU A 167 23.12 -14.73 -32.34
C LEU A 167 21.83 -14.85 -33.19
N LEU A 168 20.80 -14.07 -32.85
CA LEU A 168 19.53 -14.04 -33.58
C LEU A 168 19.69 -13.48 -35.01
N GLU A 169 20.44 -12.39 -35.16
CA GLU A 169 20.78 -11.80 -36.47
C GLU A 169 21.53 -12.80 -37.35
N LYS A 170 22.56 -13.48 -36.79
CA LYS A 170 23.34 -14.47 -37.54
C LYS A 170 22.50 -15.68 -37.94
N ALA A 171 21.55 -16.08 -37.11
CA ALA A 171 20.62 -17.17 -37.38
C ALA A 171 19.44 -16.75 -38.29
N ASN A 172 19.34 -15.48 -38.68
CA ASN A 172 18.25 -14.91 -39.48
C ASN A 172 16.86 -15.21 -38.87
N LEU A 173 16.74 -15.07 -37.55
CA LEU A 173 15.52 -15.32 -36.80
C LEU A 173 14.74 -14.02 -36.56
N GLU A 174 13.49 -14.00 -37.00
CA GLU A 174 12.56 -12.89 -36.83
C GLU A 174 11.45 -13.23 -35.83
N GLY A 175 10.71 -12.22 -35.35
CA GLY A 175 9.57 -12.41 -34.47
C GLY A 175 9.93 -12.77 -33.03
N TYR A 176 11.04 -12.24 -32.50
CA TYR A 176 11.37 -12.27 -31.08
C TYR A 176 10.96 -10.96 -30.40
N GLN A 177 10.76 -11.00 -29.08
CA GLN A 177 10.48 -9.82 -28.27
C GLN A 177 11.28 -9.86 -26.98
N GLU A 178 12.02 -8.79 -26.73
CA GLU A 178 12.63 -8.53 -25.42
C GLU A 178 11.54 -8.12 -24.43
N VAL A 179 11.46 -8.87 -23.33
CA VAL A 179 10.55 -8.57 -22.22
C VAL A 179 11.41 -8.29 -21.00
N PRO A 180 11.29 -7.10 -20.38
CA PRO A 180 11.97 -6.83 -19.12
C PRO A 180 11.56 -7.88 -18.08
N VAL A 181 12.53 -8.50 -17.43
CA VAL A 181 12.26 -9.37 -16.28
C VAL A 181 11.91 -8.46 -15.11
N ILE A 182 10.62 -8.19 -14.96
CA ILE A 182 10.09 -7.50 -13.80
C ILE A 182 9.78 -8.60 -12.77
N ASP A 183 10.64 -8.75 -11.76
CA ASP A 183 10.31 -9.58 -10.61
C ASP A 183 9.10 -8.96 -9.91
N ASN A 184 7.93 -9.51 -10.20
CA ASN A 184 6.66 -8.99 -9.73
C ASN A 184 6.58 -9.02 -8.19
N GLU A 185 7.31 -9.93 -7.54
CA GLU A 185 7.39 -10.00 -6.08
C GLU A 185 8.24 -8.86 -5.52
N LEU A 186 9.41 -8.62 -6.12
CA LEU A 186 10.27 -7.49 -5.75
C LEU A 186 9.59 -6.14 -6.02
N VAL A 187 8.90 -6.00 -7.17
CA VAL A 187 8.16 -4.78 -7.49
C VAL A 187 7.02 -4.55 -6.51
N ASN A 188 6.27 -5.59 -6.11
CA ASN A 188 5.23 -5.43 -5.09
C ASN A 188 5.83 -5.01 -3.74
N LYS A 189 6.97 -5.58 -3.32
CA LYS A 189 7.69 -5.17 -2.10
C LYS A 189 8.13 -3.70 -2.18
N LEU A 190 8.82 -3.32 -3.26
CA LEU A 190 9.27 -1.95 -3.48
C LEU A 190 8.10 -0.96 -3.56
N THR A 191 6.97 -1.37 -4.14
CA THR A 191 5.77 -0.51 -4.22
C THR A 191 5.18 -0.28 -2.83
N ALA A 192 5.07 -1.34 -2.02
CA ALA A 192 4.60 -1.23 -0.64
C ALA A 192 5.52 -0.35 0.22
N GLU A 193 6.84 -0.52 0.08
CA GLU A 193 7.83 0.30 0.79
C GLU A 193 7.74 1.78 0.38
N ASN A 194 7.59 2.06 -0.92
CA ASN A 194 7.40 3.43 -1.40
C ASN A 194 6.11 4.07 -0.86
N GLU A 195 5.01 3.33 -0.74
CA GLU A 195 3.78 3.85 -0.14
C GLU A 195 3.95 4.12 1.36
N MET A 196 4.67 3.26 2.09
CA MET A 196 5.00 3.51 3.51
C MET A 196 5.90 4.74 3.67
N LEU A 197 6.92 4.90 2.81
CA LEU A 197 7.81 6.05 2.82
C LEU A 197 7.04 7.34 2.52
N LYS A 198 6.15 7.35 1.52
CA LYS A 198 5.28 8.51 1.23
C LYS A 198 4.41 8.88 2.43
N ALA A 199 3.82 7.91 3.11
CA ALA A 199 3.02 8.16 4.30
C ALA A 199 3.85 8.75 5.44
N MET A 200 5.08 8.27 5.63
CA MET A 200 6.01 8.80 6.62
C MET A 200 6.41 10.24 6.30
N VAL A 201 6.76 10.52 5.05
CA VAL A 201 7.11 11.88 4.59
C VAL A 201 5.94 12.85 4.82
N SER A 202 4.73 12.48 4.41
CA SER A 202 3.54 13.31 4.65
C SER A 202 3.28 13.57 6.14
N SER A 203 3.53 12.57 6.99
CA SER A 203 3.44 12.74 8.45
C SER A 203 4.50 13.69 9.00
N MET A 204 5.73 13.60 8.50
CA MET A 204 6.84 14.48 8.91
C MET A 204 6.59 15.93 8.45
N GLU A 205 6.17 16.13 7.20
CA GLU A 205 5.80 17.45 6.66
C GLU A 205 4.72 18.11 7.52
N LYS A 206 3.68 17.35 7.91
CA LYS A 206 2.63 17.86 8.80
C LYS A 206 3.19 18.27 10.16
N LYS A 207 4.08 17.47 10.75
CA LYS A 207 4.73 17.81 12.02
C LYS A 207 5.59 19.07 11.90
N ILE A 208 6.31 19.25 10.80
CA ILE A 208 7.11 20.46 10.54
C ILE A 208 6.21 21.70 10.57
N VAL A 209 5.12 21.68 9.79
CA VAL A 209 4.15 22.79 9.74
C VAL A 209 3.53 23.06 11.12
N GLU A 210 3.16 22.02 11.87
CA GLU A 210 2.63 22.17 13.22
C GLU A 210 3.65 22.77 14.20
N THR A 211 4.93 22.39 14.08
CA THR A 211 6.00 22.93 14.92
C THR A 211 6.33 24.38 14.57
N GLU A 212 6.37 24.73 13.30
CA GLU A 212 6.59 26.11 12.82
C GLU A 212 5.46 27.03 13.30
N LYS A 213 4.21 26.58 13.22
CA LYS A 213 3.06 27.34 13.72
C LYS A 213 3.15 27.59 15.24
N LYS A 214 3.47 26.56 16.02
CA LYS A 214 3.64 26.71 17.48
C LYS A 214 4.79 27.64 17.84
N TYR A 215 5.89 27.59 17.08
CA TYR A 215 7.02 28.50 17.25
C TYR A 215 6.59 29.95 17.00
N GLU A 216 5.89 30.21 15.90
CA GLU A 216 5.40 31.55 15.55
C GLU A 216 4.42 32.12 16.59
N GLU A 217 3.48 31.30 17.08
CA GLU A 217 2.55 31.69 18.15
C GLU A 217 3.29 32.02 19.45
N THR A 218 4.30 31.22 19.80
CA THR A 218 5.13 31.44 20.98
C THR A 218 5.97 32.71 20.84
N ASN A 219 6.53 32.96 19.66
CA ASN A 219 7.31 34.15 19.37
C ASN A 219 6.44 35.41 19.53
N LYS A 220 5.25 35.46 18.92
CA LYS A 220 4.29 36.57 19.07
C LYS A 220 3.91 36.81 20.53
N LEU A 221 3.63 35.74 21.28
CA LEU A 221 3.31 35.87 22.71
C LEU A 221 4.50 36.44 23.50
N SER A 222 5.72 36.04 23.17
CA SER A 222 6.93 36.54 23.83
C SER A 222 7.18 38.03 23.54
N GLU A 223 6.94 38.49 22.31
CA GLU A 223 7.04 39.90 21.93
C GLU A 223 6.02 40.77 22.69
N VAL A 224 4.78 40.30 22.82
CA VAL A 224 3.74 40.99 23.61
C VAL A 224 4.15 41.09 25.08
N ARG A 225 4.66 40.01 25.66
CA ARG A 225 5.14 40.00 27.06
C ARG A 225 6.32 40.94 27.26
N LEU A 226 7.26 40.99 26.31
CA LEU A 226 8.39 41.93 26.38
C LEU A 226 7.90 43.38 26.38
N LYS A 227 6.96 43.71 25.50
CA LYS A 227 6.38 45.06 25.45
C LYS A 227 5.68 45.46 26.75
N GLN A 228 4.94 44.53 27.35
CA GLN A 228 4.31 44.74 28.67
C GLN A 228 5.34 44.93 29.78
N ALA A 229 6.44 44.17 29.76
CA ALA A 229 7.51 44.31 30.74
C ALA A 229 8.20 45.69 30.63
N LEU A 230 8.48 46.17 29.42
CA LEU A 230 9.07 47.49 29.18
C LEU A 230 8.15 48.64 29.65
N ASP A 231 6.84 48.53 29.42
CA ASP A 231 5.87 49.53 29.90
C ASP A 231 5.80 49.56 31.44
N ALA A 232 5.81 48.38 32.08
CA ALA A 232 5.85 48.28 33.54
C ALA A 232 7.16 48.85 34.11
N GLU A 233 8.29 48.60 33.47
CA GLU A 233 9.60 49.14 33.87
C GLU A 233 9.62 50.68 33.79
N SER A 234 9.08 51.26 32.72
CA SER A 234 8.96 52.72 32.59
C SER A 234 8.13 53.34 33.72
N LYS A 235 7.01 52.71 34.10
CA LYS A 235 6.17 53.16 35.22
C LYS A 235 6.90 53.06 36.56
N ILE A 236 7.67 52.00 36.77
CA ILE A 236 8.49 51.85 37.98
C ILE A 236 9.55 52.96 38.06
N ILE A 237 10.20 53.29 36.94
CA ILE A 237 11.18 54.38 36.87
C ILE A 237 10.51 55.72 37.21
N GLU A 238 9.35 56.03 36.63
CA GLU A 238 8.60 57.25 36.94
C GLU A 238 8.22 57.31 38.42
N LEU A 239 7.65 56.22 38.96
CA LEU A 239 7.32 56.13 40.37
C LEU A 239 8.54 56.35 41.26
N LYS A 240 9.69 55.74 40.92
CA LYS A 240 10.95 55.91 41.65
C LYS A 240 11.41 57.37 41.65
N THR A 241 11.33 58.06 40.51
CA THR A 241 11.71 59.49 40.45
C THR A 241 10.77 60.38 41.26
N THR A 242 9.48 60.08 41.29
CA THR A 242 8.52 60.84 42.13
C THR A 242 8.73 60.57 43.61
N MET A 243 9.05 59.33 43.99
CA MET A 243 9.38 58.94 45.36
C MET A 243 10.61 59.70 45.86
N GLN A 244 11.70 59.74 45.08
CA GLN A 244 12.91 60.49 45.45
C GLN A 244 12.64 61.99 45.66
N ARG A 245 11.81 62.62 44.81
CA ARG A 245 11.41 64.02 44.99
C ARG A 245 10.58 64.25 46.25
N LEU A 246 9.74 63.29 46.63
CA LEU A 246 8.97 63.37 47.87
C LEU A 246 9.87 63.20 49.10
N GLU A 247 10.83 62.29 49.04
CA GLU A 247 11.86 62.11 50.09
C GLU A 247 12.69 63.39 50.29
N GLU A 248 13.15 64.03 49.21
CA GLU A 248 13.86 65.32 49.28
C GLU A 248 13.00 66.39 49.98
N LYS A 249 11.73 66.53 49.59
CA LYS A 249 10.82 67.50 50.25
C LYS A 249 10.54 67.18 51.71
N LEU A 250 10.44 65.91 52.08
CA LEU A 250 10.28 65.52 53.48
C LEU A 250 11.53 65.87 54.30
N SER A 251 12.72 65.64 53.75
CA SER A 251 13.98 66.03 54.39
C SER A 251 14.08 67.56 54.57
N ASP A 252 13.66 68.34 53.58
CA ASP A 252 13.63 69.80 53.67
C ASP A 252 12.68 70.27 54.79
N LEU A 253 11.47 69.69 54.86
CA LEU A 253 10.48 70.00 55.91
C LEU A 253 10.97 69.60 57.30
N GLU A 254 11.62 68.45 57.45
CA GLU A 254 12.22 68.03 58.72
C GLU A 254 13.33 68.97 59.17
N ALA A 255 14.14 69.48 58.23
CA ALA A 255 15.16 70.49 58.53
C ALA A 255 14.53 71.82 58.96
N GLU A 256 13.46 72.27 58.31
CA GLU A 256 12.71 73.45 58.73
C GLU A 256 12.10 73.29 60.14
N ASP A 257 11.51 72.14 60.46
CA ASP A 257 10.95 71.86 61.80
C ASP A 257 12.04 71.89 62.89
N GLN A 258 13.22 71.29 62.62
CA GLN A 258 14.35 71.34 63.55
C GLN A 258 14.83 72.78 63.80
N VAL A 259 14.87 73.62 62.77
CA VAL A 259 15.23 75.04 62.90
C VAL A 259 14.20 75.79 63.76
N LEU A 260 12.90 75.56 63.51
CA LEU A 260 11.82 76.16 64.29
C LEU A 260 11.88 75.75 65.77
N GLN A 261 12.16 74.47 66.07
CA GLN A 261 12.38 74.01 67.44
C GLN A 261 13.58 74.70 68.09
N HIS A 262 14.71 74.83 67.38
CA HIS A 262 15.89 75.54 67.88
C HIS A 262 15.61 77.04 68.13
N GLN A 263 14.77 77.68 67.30
CA GLN A 263 14.34 79.07 67.48
C GLN A 263 13.40 79.25 68.69
N ALA A 264 12.53 78.26 68.95
CA ALA A 264 11.65 78.22 70.12
C ALA A 264 12.44 78.04 71.44
N LEU A 265 13.55 77.30 71.39
CA LEU A 265 14.45 77.10 72.54
C LEU A 265 15.27 78.35 72.90
N PHE A 266 15.60 79.19 71.92
CA PHE A 266 16.26 80.49 72.17
C PHE A 266 15.30 81.60 72.63
N SER A 267 13.99 81.43 72.42
CA SER A 267 12.97 82.40 72.83
C SER A 267 12.29 82.08 74.17
N SER A 268 12.56 80.93 74.78
CA SER A 268 11.99 80.54 76.07
C SER A 268 13.05 80.25 77.14
N SER A 269 13.05 81.08 78.19
CA SER A 269 13.65 80.73 79.47
C SER A 269 12.68 79.84 80.26
N SER A 270 13.17 78.65 80.64
CA SER A 270 12.73 77.78 81.76
C SER A 270 11.82 76.55 81.46
N ARG A 271 12.39 75.41 81.90
CA ARG A 271 11.86 74.10 82.34
C ARG A 271 11.56 72.99 81.34
N LYS A 272 12.32 71.90 81.56
CA LYS A 272 12.16 70.53 81.08
C LYS A 272 10.79 69.94 81.45
N MET A 273 10.24 69.12 80.55
CA MET A 273 9.90 67.73 80.84
C MET A 273 9.95 66.88 79.56
N SER A 274 10.49 65.68 79.74
CA SER A 274 10.68 64.62 78.77
C SER A 274 9.36 63.97 78.40
N GLU A 275 9.12 63.74 77.11
CA GLU A 275 8.26 62.65 76.65
C GLU A 275 8.78 62.13 75.30
N HIS A 276 9.19 60.86 75.32
CA HIS A 276 9.54 60.08 74.16
C HIS A 276 8.30 59.91 73.27
N LEU A 277 8.37 60.35 72.02
CA LEU A 277 7.59 59.77 70.93
C LEU A 277 8.56 59.30 69.84
N GLU A 278 8.80 58.00 69.82
CA GLU A 278 9.48 57.31 68.73
C GLU A 278 8.64 57.43 67.45
N ILE A 279 9.16 58.16 66.47
CA ILE A 279 8.61 58.19 65.12
C ILE A 279 9.01 56.88 64.45
N THR A 280 8.09 55.92 64.53
CA THR A 280 8.08 54.65 63.81
C THR A 280 7.73 54.92 62.33
N SER A 281 8.64 55.50 61.55
CA SER A 281 8.43 55.67 60.10
C SER A 281 9.60 55.22 59.22
N LEU A 282 10.82 55.12 59.77
CA LEU A 282 11.99 54.69 58.98
C LEU A 282 12.12 53.16 58.81
N GLU A 283 11.53 52.35 59.69
CA GLU A 283 11.62 50.88 59.54
C GLU A 283 10.79 50.34 58.37
N SER A 284 9.74 51.05 57.92
CA SER A 284 8.84 50.55 56.88
C SER A 284 9.40 50.70 55.46
N VAL A 285 10.24 51.71 55.21
CA VAL A 285 10.83 51.94 53.87
C VAL A 285 12.03 51.03 53.67
N ASP A 286 12.90 50.91 54.66
CA ASP A 286 14.02 49.95 54.65
C ASP A 286 13.54 48.50 54.70
N ALA A 287 12.38 48.21 55.32
CA ALA A 287 11.74 46.90 55.22
C ALA A 287 11.16 46.63 53.82
N LEU A 288 10.63 47.65 53.13
CA LEU A 288 10.15 47.52 51.75
C LEU A 288 11.30 47.31 50.77
N ILE A 289 12.39 48.09 50.89
CA ILE A 289 13.59 47.95 50.07
C ILE A 289 14.23 46.57 50.31
N ARG A 290 14.36 46.14 51.57
CA ARG A 290 14.82 44.78 51.89
C ARG A 290 13.87 43.68 51.42
N CYS A 291 12.55 43.88 51.42
CA CYS A 291 11.59 42.90 50.91
C CYS A 291 11.68 42.73 49.38
N VAL A 292 12.00 43.81 48.66
CA VAL A 292 12.27 43.80 47.21
C VAL A 292 13.63 43.19 46.90
N GLU A 293 14.65 43.42 47.74
CA GLU A 293 15.99 42.81 47.60
C GLU A 293 16.04 41.33 48.04
N GLN A 294 15.23 40.94 49.04
CA GLN A 294 15.17 39.58 49.61
C GLN A 294 14.15 38.66 48.92
N ASN A 295 13.40 39.15 47.92
CA ASN A 295 12.65 38.29 46.99
C ASN A 295 13.40 38.21 45.65
N PRO A 296 14.29 37.20 45.44
CA PRO A 296 15.07 37.07 44.21
C PRO A 296 14.26 36.57 43.02
N GLY A 297 12.93 36.52 43.12
CA GLY A 297 12.02 35.97 42.10
C GLY A 297 12.09 36.69 40.75
N PHE A 298 12.71 37.88 40.70
CA PHE A 298 12.91 38.65 39.47
C PHE A 298 14.37 38.82 39.02
N SER A 299 15.36 38.39 39.83
CA SER A 299 16.79 38.56 39.50
C SER A 299 17.55 37.24 39.28
N GLN A 300 16.98 36.07 39.62
CA GLN A 300 17.54 34.76 39.25
C GLN A 300 17.15 34.26 37.85
N ARG A 301 17.18 35.15 36.85
CA ARG A 301 17.32 34.71 35.44
C ARG A 301 18.52 35.37 34.76
N LYS A 302 19.61 35.62 35.50
CA LYS A 302 20.94 35.63 34.89
C LYS A 302 21.41 34.18 34.70
N THR A 303 21.58 33.84 33.43
CA THR A 303 22.46 32.80 32.89
C THR A 303 22.16 31.34 33.26
N SER A 304 21.07 30.80 32.72
CA SER A 304 21.02 29.38 32.30
C SER A 304 20.65 29.26 30.81
N TRP A 305 20.99 30.28 30.02
CA TRP A 305 20.92 30.23 28.55
C TRP A 305 22.28 29.86 27.92
N SER A 306 23.24 29.40 28.73
CA SER A 306 24.53 28.90 28.26
C SER A 306 24.68 27.39 28.50
N LEU A 307 23.65 26.57 28.20
CA LEU A 307 23.87 25.13 28.00
C LEU A 307 22.76 24.43 27.22
N TYR A 308 22.13 25.12 26.28
CA TYR A 308 21.58 24.44 25.11
C TYR A 308 22.50 24.77 23.95
N HIS A 309 23.63 24.04 23.90
CA HIS A 309 24.28 23.79 22.63
C HIS A 309 23.18 23.28 21.69
N LEU A 310 22.87 24.09 20.68
CA LEU A 310 22.24 23.60 19.46
C LEU A 310 23.24 22.60 18.88
N GLN A 311 23.18 21.34 19.32
CA GLN A 311 23.82 20.23 18.65
C GLN A 311 23.02 20.02 17.37
N MET A 312 23.35 20.82 16.35
CA MET A 312 22.96 20.57 14.97
C MET A 312 23.49 19.16 14.62
N PRO A 313 22.66 18.20 14.20
CA PRO A 313 23.19 17.00 13.59
C PRO A 313 23.88 17.41 12.29
N PHE A 314 25.18 17.14 12.21
CA PHE A 314 25.96 17.28 10.98
C PHE A 314 25.28 16.51 9.83
N PRO A 315 25.40 17.01 8.58
CA PRO A 315 24.81 16.37 7.42
C PRO A 315 25.53 15.05 7.12
N LEU A 316 24.74 13.99 6.93
CA LEU A 316 25.21 12.76 6.29
C LEU A 316 25.65 13.10 4.87
N GLU A 317 26.94 12.88 4.60
CA GLU A 317 27.50 12.85 3.26
C GLU A 317 26.75 11.82 2.42
N ILE A 318 26.34 12.27 1.24
CA ILE A 318 25.95 11.42 0.12
C ILE A 318 27.24 10.86 -0.47
N VAL A 319 27.45 9.55 -0.32
CA VAL A 319 28.28 8.72 -1.20
C VAL A 319 27.47 7.47 -1.52
#